data_AF-A0A9E6CUQ0-F1
#
_entry.id   AF-A0A9E6CUQ0-F1
#
_cell.length_a   1.000
_cell.length_b   1.000
_cell.length_c   1.000
_cell.angle_alpha   90.00
_cell.angle_beta   90.00
_cell.angle_gamma   90.00
#
_symmetry.space_group_name_H-M   'P 1'
#
loop_
_entity.id
_entity.type
_entity.pdbx_description
1 polymer ?
#
loop_
_entity_poly.entity_id
_entity_poly.type
_entity_poly.pdbx_seq_one_letter_code
_entity_poly.pdbx_strand_id
1 'polypeptide(L)'
;MAKIPQKIIHNYLRHRKQFPHVWCPGCSNGIILGAIIRAIDELKYERDDVAMISGIGCSSRMPVYVDFNTLHTLHGRALAYATGVKMFKPEMKVIVITGDGDATAIGGNHFIHACRRNIDLTTIVVNNNIYGMTGGQYSPTTPTGDIATTSPYGNIDPVFDICKLALGAGATFVARTTAYHVIEAQSFIKQALEHKGFSIVEIMSACPVIYGRLNKKGDAPAMMREMKENALPLEKFDELAPEEKQGKYIRGIFKQEIFPEYTEKYAELVASLQRE
;
A
#
# COMPACT_ATOMS: atom_id res chain seq x y z
N MET A 1 -25.70 4.83 3.99
CA MET A 1 -24.36 5.45 4.03
C MET A 1 -23.68 5.03 5.33
N ALA A 2 -22.50 4.44 5.27
CA ALA A 2 -21.73 4.10 6.47
C ALA A 2 -21.38 5.39 7.24
N LYS A 3 -21.62 5.42 8.56
CA LYS A 3 -21.22 6.53 9.43
C LYS A 3 -19.71 6.46 9.67
N ILE A 4 -18.92 7.10 8.82
CA ILE A 4 -17.46 7.22 9.00
C ILE A 4 -17.21 8.30 10.07
N PRO A 5 -16.65 7.98 11.25
CA PRO A 5 -16.49 8.97 12.32
C PRO A 5 -15.33 9.92 12.01
N GLN A 6 -15.61 11.09 11.44
CA GLN A 6 -14.60 12.10 11.09
C GLN A 6 -13.83 12.61 12.31
N LYS A 7 -14.46 12.64 13.49
CA LYS A 7 -13.86 13.11 14.75
C LYS A 7 -12.65 12.27 15.20
N ILE A 8 -12.64 10.98 14.88
CA ILE A 8 -11.54 10.06 15.23
C ILE A 8 -10.26 10.46 14.50
N ILE A 9 -10.35 10.79 13.21
CA ILE A 9 -9.19 11.10 12.36
C ILE A 9 -8.39 12.25 12.96
N HIS A 10 -9.06 13.29 13.47
CA HIS A 10 -8.38 14.43 14.08
C HIS A 10 -7.45 14.03 15.23
N ASN A 11 -7.82 13.05 16.06
CA ASN A 11 -7.00 12.63 17.20
C ASN A 11 -5.64 12.03 16.80
N TYR A 12 -5.51 11.56 15.55
CA TYR A 12 -4.31 10.92 15.03
C TYR A 12 -3.49 11.83 14.10
N LEU A 13 -3.94 13.07 13.85
CA LEU A 13 -3.24 14.02 12.99
C LEU A 13 -2.39 14.99 13.80
N ARG A 14 -1.23 15.36 13.27
CA ARG A 14 -0.35 16.38 13.87
C ARG A 14 -0.95 17.77 13.68
N HIS A 15 -1.70 18.24 14.66
CA HIS A 15 -2.34 19.56 14.63
C HIS A 15 -1.37 20.75 14.57
N ARG A 16 -0.13 20.57 15.06
CA ARG A 16 0.88 21.64 15.16
C ARG A 16 1.82 21.72 13.95
N LYS A 17 1.66 20.88 12.92
CA LYS A 17 2.56 20.83 11.75
C LYS A 17 1.82 20.74 10.42
N GLN A 18 2.29 21.57 9.46
CA GLN A 18 2.21 21.39 8.00
C GLN A 18 0.84 21.00 7.44
N PHE A 19 -0.19 21.77 7.79
CA PHE A 19 -1.36 21.98 6.93
C PHE A 19 -1.24 23.33 6.22
N PRO A 20 -1.67 23.45 4.93
CA PRO A 20 -2.38 22.44 4.14
C PRO A 20 -1.48 21.27 3.69
N HIS A 21 -2.08 20.10 3.45
CA HIS A 21 -1.36 18.94 2.93
C HIS A 21 -0.95 19.15 1.46
N VAL A 22 0.11 18.48 1.01
CA VAL A 22 0.64 18.64 -0.36
C VAL A 22 -0.17 17.89 -1.44
N TRP A 23 -1.12 17.04 -1.06
CA TRP A 23 -1.89 16.25 -2.04
C TRP A 23 -2.89 17.10 -2.81
N CYS A 24 -3.01 16.80 -4.10
CA CYS A 24 -3.91 17.50 -4.99
C CYS A 24 -5.39 17.25 -4.63
N PRO A 25 -6.30 18.20 -4.94
CA PRO A 25 -7.73 17.96 -4.85
C PRO A 25 -8.14 16.72 -5.65
N GLY A 26 -8.91 15.82 -5.02
CA GLY A 26 -9.34 14.57 -5.63
C GLY A 26 -8.32 13.43 -5.64
N CYS A 27 -7.11 13.62 -5.10
CA CYS A 27 -6.16 12.53 -4.89
C CYS A 27 -6.66 11.55 -3.81
N SER A 28 -6.53 10.25 -4.04
CA SER A 28 -7.02 9.24 -3.10
C SER A 28 -6.17 9.05 -1.84
N ASN A 29 -4.97 9.65 -1.74
CA ASN A 29 -4.09 9.50 -0.58
C ASN A 29 -4.79 9.83 0.75
N GLY A 30 -5.61 10.89 0.79
CA GLY A 30 -6.37 11.24 2.00
C GLY A 30 -7.41 10.18 2.40
N ILE A 31 -8.05 9.53 1.43
CA ILE A 31 -9.01 8.43 1.67
C ILE A 31 -8.29 7.24 2.29
N ILE A 32 -7.13 6.88 1.73
CA ILE A 32 -6.30 5.77 2.20
C ILE A 32 -5.76 6.05 3.59
N LEU A 33 -5.23 7.26 3.84
CA LEU A 33 -4.79 7.68 5.17
C LEU A 33 -5.92 7.55 6.20
N GLY A 34 -7.13 8.01 5.85
CA GLY A 34 -8.30 7.86 6.72
C GLY A 34 -8.66 6.40 7.00
N ALA A 35 -8.51 5.50 6.03
CA ALA A 35 -8.75 4.07 6.22
C ALA A 35 -7.73 3.44 7.18
N ILE A 36 -6.45 3.82 7.06
CA ILE A 36 -5.39 3.38 7.97
C ILE A 36 -5.70 3.81 9.40
N ILE A 37 -6.00 5.09 9.61
CA ILE A 37 -6.29 5.64 10.95
C ILE A 37 -7.48 4.93 11.59
N ARG A 38 -8.56 4.68 10.83
CA ARG A 38 -9.73 3.97 11.37
C ARG A 38 -9.44 2.50 11.69
N ALA A 39 -8.62 1.83 10.88
CA ALA A 39 -8.20 0.46 11.18
C ALA A 39 -7.40 0.39 12.50
N ILE A 40 -6.48 1.34 12.71
CA ILE A 40 -5.69 1.46 13.96
C ILE A 40 -6.61 1.75 15.15
N ASP A 41 -7.55 2.69 15.03
CA ASP A 41 -8.49 3.01 16.11
C ASP A 41 -9.40 1.83 16.46
N GLU A 42 -9.88 1.08 15.48
CA GLU A 42 -10.71 -0.10 15.70
C GLU A 42 -9.94 -1.22 16.40
N LEU A 43 -8.66 -1.39 16.08
CA LEU A 43 -7.76 -2.34 16.75
C LEU A 43 -7.32 -1.89 18.15
N LYS A 44 -7.64 -0.65 18.54
CA LYS A 44 -7.25 -0.05 19.82
C LYS A 44 -5.74 -0.11 20.06
N TYR A 45 -4.97 0.05 18.98
CA TYR A 45 -3.52 0.18 19.09
C TYR A 45 -3.16 1.57 19.60
N GLU A 46 -2.32 1.61 20.62
CA GLU A 46 -1.76 2.85 21.14
C GLU A 46 -0.81 3.46 20.10
N ARG A 47 -0.79 4.79 20.03
CA ARG A 47 -0.04 5.52 19.00
C ARG A 47 1.47 5.24 19.08
N ASP A 48 1.97 5.08 20.29
CA ASP A 48 3.38 4.86 20.58
C ASP A 48 3.83 3.42 20.26
N ASP A 49 2.89 2.50 20.03
CA ASP A 49 3.16 1.13 19.57
C ASP A 49 3.15 1.00 18.05
N VAL A 50 2.73 2.06 17.33
CA VAL A 50 2.67 2.07 15.86
C VAL A 50 3.86 2.85 15.30
N ALA A 51 4.53 2.24 14.31
CA ALA A 51 5.54 2.88 13.47
C ALA A 51 5.02 3.01 12.04
N MET A 52 4.88 4.24 11.52
CA MET A 52 4.60 4.47 10.11
C MET A 52 5.87 4.88 9.37
N ILE A 53 6.37 3.99 8.52
CA ILE A 53 7.63 4.14 7.78
C ILE A 53 7.30 4.29 6.30
N SER A 54 8.01 5.17 5.60
CA SER A 54 7.73 5.40 4.18
C SER A 54 8.99 5.71 3.37
N GLY A 55 8.91 5.50 2.06
CA GLY A 55 9.93 5.85 1.09
C GLY A 55 9.80 7.30 0.62
N ILE A 56 9.86 7.54 -0.69
CA ILE A 56 9.67 8.87 -1.29
C ILE A 56 8.58 8.81 -2.37
N GLY A 57 7.70 9.81 -2.35
CA GLY A 57 6.59 9.95 -3.30
C GLY A 57 5.39 10.65 -2.70
N CYS A 58 4.34 10.89 -3.49
CA CYS A 58 3.11 11.51 -3.00
C CYS A 58 2.51 10.70 -1.84
N SER A 59 2.40 9.37 -1.99
CA SER A 59 1.92 8.47 -0.93
C SER A 59 2.81 8.51 0.31
N SER A 60 4.13 8.51 0.13
CA SER A 60 5.12 8.51 1.21
C SER A 60 5.16 9.79 2.05
N ARG A 61 4.35 10.81 1.74
CA ARG A 61 4.13 11.95 2.63
C ARG A 61 3.23 11.63 3.82
N MET A 62 2.51 10.50 3.84
CA MET A 62 1.59 10.13 4.92
C MET A 62 2.19 10.26 6.33
N PRO A 63 3.43 9.77 6.62
CA PRO A 63 3.99 9.86 7.96
C PRO A 63 4.25 11.29 8.46
N VAL A 64 4.24 12.29 7.56
CA VAL A 64 4.39 13.69 7.98
C VAL A 64 3.16 14.18 8.74
N TYR A 65 1.97 13.65 8.41
CA TYR A 65 0.68 14.17 8.89
C TYR A 65 0.15 13.46 10.14
N VAL A 66 0.67 12.29 10.49
CA VAL A 66 0.15 11.44 11.57
C VAL A 66 0.97 11.54 12.85
N ASP A 67 0.29 11.42 13.98
CA ASP A 67 0.84 11.40 15.34
C ASP A 67 1.12 9.96 15.79
N PHE A 68 2.12 9.34 15.16
CA PHE A 68 2.70 8.05 15.49
C PHE A 68 4.23 8.18 15.59
N ASN A 69 4.94 7.08 15.87
CA ASN A 69 6.35 6.98 15.52
C ASN A 69 6.48 6.97 14.00
N THR A 70 7.32 7.83 13.41
CA THR A 70 7.37 7.98 11.96
C THR A 70 8.78 8.07 11.40
N LEU A 71 9.02 7.40 10.28
CA LEU A 71 10.24 7.55 9.48
C LEU A 71 9.86 7.86 8.02
N HIS A 72 10.36 8.98 7.49
CA HIS A 72 10.31 9.30 6.06
C HIS A 72 11.73 9.12 5.53
N THR A 73 11.94 8.00 4.83
CA THR A 73 13.27 7.45 4.55
C THR A 73 13.73 7.82 3.13
N LEU A 74 14.61 7.00 2.53
CA LEU A 74 15.07 7.17 1.16
C LEU A 74 14.16 6.41 0.18
N HIS A 75 14.17 6.84 -1.07
CA HIS A 75 13.37 6.24 -2.13
C HIS A 75 13.69 4.75 -2.28
N GLY A 76 12.65 3.90 -2.21
CA GLY A 76 12.75 2.45 -2.27
C GLY A 76 13.45 1.78 -1.09
N ARG A 77 13.64 2.48 0.04
CA ARG A 77 14.34 1.93 1.23
C ARG A 77 13.43 1.75 2.44
N ALA A 78 12.15 2.10 2.35
CA ALA A 78 11.20 1.99 3.45
C ALA A 78 11.19 0.61 4.11
N LEU A 79 11.14 -0.46 3.30
CA LEU A 79 11.14 -1.86 3.78
C LEU A 79 12.45 -2.26 4.46
N ALA A 80 13.59 -1.72 4.03
CA ALA A 80 14.87 -1.97 4.66
C ALA A 80 14.94 -1.33 6.06
N TYR A 81 14.49 -0.09 6.19
CA TYR A 81 14.37 0.58 7.49
C TYR A 81 13.34 -0.11 8.39
N ALA A 82 12.20 -0.50 7.84
CA ALA A 82 11.14 -1.20 8.57
C ALA A 82 11.61 -2.56 9.13
N THR A 83 12.40 -3.29 8.35
CA THR A 83 13.06 -4.52 8.80
C THR A 83 13.95 -4.23 10.03
N GLY A 84 14.78 -3.18 9.99
CA GLY A 84 15.62 -2.80 11.13
C GLY A 84 14.79 -2.48 12.39
N VAL A 85 13.73 -1.69 12.24
CA VAL A 85 12.82 -1.34 13.35
C VAL A 85 12.19 -2.60 13.95
N LYS A 86 11.66 -3.51 13.12
CA LYS A 86 10.98 -4.72 13.59
C LYS A 86 11.96 -5.72 14.22
N MET A 87 13.18 -5.84 13.69
CA MET A 87 14.22 -6.67 14.30
C MET A 87 14.67 -6.15 15.68
N PHE A 88 14.67 -4.83 15.87
CA PHE A 88 15.02 -4.20 17.15
C PHE A 88 13.87 -4.27 18.17
N LYS A 89 12.63 -4.04 17.72
CA LYS A 89 11.43 -4.02 18.56
C LYS A 89 10.33 -4.91 17.97
N PRO A 90 10.40 -6.25 18.16
CA PRO A 90 9.51 -7.22 17.53
C PRO A 90 8.01 -7.02 17.82
N GLU A 91 7.66 -6.43 18.95
CA GLU A 91 6.28 -6.14 19.34
C GLU A 91 5.67 -4.92 18.63
N MET A 92 6.51 -4.04 18.05
CA MET A 92 6.07 -2.81 17.39
C MET A 92 5.22 -3.11 16.15
N LYS A 93 4.12 -2.39 16.00
CA LYS A 93 3.23 -2.47 14.83
C LYS A 93 3.80 -1.60 13.71
N VAL A 94 4.48 -2.23 12.76
CA VAL A 94 5.18 -1.52 11.69
C VAL A 94 4.33 -1.49 10.42
N ILE A 95 3.97 -0.28 10.00
CA ILE A 95 3.23 0.01 8.78
C ILE A 95 4.17 0.67 7.79
N VAL A 96 4.29 0.09 6.59
CA VAL A 96 5.11 0.64 5.51
C VAL A 96 4.21 1.26 4.45
N ILE A 97 4.38 2.55 4.19
CA ILE A 97 3.67 3.28 3.14
C ILE A 97 4.60 3.51 1.96
N THR A 98 4.17 3.06 0.79
CA THR A 98 4.97 3.15 -0.43
C THR A 98 4.07 3.42 -1.65
N GLY A 99 4.63 4.02 -2.69
CA GLY A 99 3.99 4.08 -4.00
C GLY A 99 4.31 2.82 -4.81
N ASP A 100 3.57 2.60 -5.89
CA ASP A 100 3.91 1.60 -6.92
C ASP A 100 5.38 1.65 -7.33
N GLY A 101 5.89 2.79 -7.79
CA GLY A 101 7.28 2.90 -8.23
C GLY A 101 8.31 2.81 -7.09
N ASP A 102 7.99 3.33 -5.90
CA ASP A 102 8.85 3.22 -4.72
C ASP A 102 9.00 1.75 -4.29
N ALA A 103 7.94 0.94 -4.40
CA ALA A 103 7.95 -0.47 -4.03
C ALA A 103 8.52 -1.39 -5.11
N THR A 104 8.11 -1.23 -6.37
CA THR A 104 8.35 -2.23 -7.42
C THR A 104 9.39 -1.83 -8.47
N ALA A 105 9.86 -0.57 -8.46
CA ALA A 105 11.05 -0.18 -9.23
C ALA A 105 12.31 -0.20 -8.35
N ILE A 106 12.74 0.96 -7.85
CA ILE A 106 13.97 1.09 -7.05
C ILE A 106 13.94 0.28 -5.74
N GLY A 107 12.75 0.04 -5.19
CA GLY A 107 12.54 -0.80 -4.01
C GLY A 107 12.36 -2.30 -4.30
N GLY A 108 12.31 -2.71 -5.57
CA GLY A 108 11.86 -4.06 -5.96
C GLY A 108 12.60 -5.19 -5.28
N ASN A 109 13.93 -5.08 -5.14
CA ASN A 109 14.72 -6.11 -4.46
C ASN A 109 14.41 -6.20 -2.96
N HIS A 110 14.14 -5.08 -2.30
CA HIS A 110 13.72 -5.09 -0.90
C HIS A 110 12.30 -5.61 -0.75
N PHE A 111 11.41 -5.33 -1.71
CA PHE A 111 10.04 -5.83 -1.75
C PHE A 111 9.99 -7.36 -1.79
N ILE A 112 10.65 -7.99 -2.76
CA ILE A 112 10.65 -9.45 -2.88
C ILE A 112 11.30 -10.14 -1.68
N HIS A 113 12.33 -9.53 -1.09
CA HIS A 113 12.98 -10.08 0.10
C HIS A 113 12.19 -9.85 1.39
N ALA A 114 11.37 -8.80 1.48
CA ALA A 114 10.44 -8.62 2.59
C ALA A 114 9.35 -9.71 2.54
N CYS A 115 8.81 -9.99 1.35
CA CYS A 115 7.90 -11.11 1.10
C CYS A 115 8.54 -12.44 1.54
N ARG A 116 9.72 -12.75 1.00
CA ARG A 116 10.43 -14.02 1.26
C ARG A 116 10.79 -14.24 2.73
N ARG A 117 11.21 -13.17 3.44
CA ARG A 117 11.65 -13.29 4.84
C ARG A 117 10.48 -13.50 5.80
N ASN A 118 9.27 -13.08 5.42
CA ASN A 118 8.10 -13.13 6.29
C ASN A 118 8.32 -12.42 7.65
N ILE A 119 8.95 -11.24 7.62
CA ILE A 119 9.02 -10.36 8.78
C ILE A 119 7.66 -9.68 8.94
N ASP A 120 7.14 -9.63 10.16
CA ASP A 120 5.85 -9.02 10.49
C ASP A 120 5.81 -7.51 10.22
N LEU A 121 5.49 -7.17 8.96
CA LEU A 121 5.40 -5.81 8.41
C LEU A 121 4.11 -5.70 7.60
N THR A 122 3.29 -4.68 7.89
CA THR A 122 2.12 -4.35 7.08
C THR A 122 2.49 -3.32 6.03
N THR A 123 2.62 -3.74 4.77
CA THR A 123 2.97 -2.86 3.66
C THR A 123 1.72 -2.46 2.89
N ILE A 124 1.51 -1.16 2.73
CA ILE A 124 0.42 -0.58 1.94
C ILE A 124 1.05 0.07 0.71
N VAL A 125 0.81 -0.53 -0.46
CA VAL A 125 1.22 0.03 -1.74
C VAL A 125 0.07 0.85 -2.31
N VAL A 126 0.29 2.16 -2.40
CA VAL A 126 -0.64 3.06 -3.08
C VAL A 126 -0.30 3.05 -4.56
N ASN A 127 -1.03 2.25 -5.33
CA ASN A 127 -0.80 2.10 -6.76
C ASN A 127 -1.65 3.12 -7.54
N ASN A 128 -1.00 4.14 -8.10
CA ASN A 128 -1.63 5.16 -8.93
C ASN A 128 -1.14 5.13 -10.39
N ASN A 129 -0.43 4.06 -10.76
CA ASN A 129 0.11 3.80 -12.09
C ASN A 129 1.09 4.86 -12.61
N ILE A 130 1.68 5.72 -11.75
CA ILE A 130 2.54 6.81 -12.21
C ILE A 130 3.43 7.40 -11.11
N TYR A 131 4.61 7.88 -11.49
CA TYR A 131 5.41 8.74 -10.59
C TYR A 131 4.85 10.16 -10.51
N GLY A 132 3.82 10.34 -9.67
CA GLY A 132 3.10 11.61 -9.57
C GLY A 132 3.95 12.78 -9.04
N MET A 133 4.81 12.54 -8.05
CA MET A 133 5.60 13.60 -7.38
C MET A 133 6.68 14.20 -8.26
N THR A 134 7.26 13.41 -9.16
CA THR A 134 8.40 13.79 -10.01
C THR A 134 7.96 14.31 -11.38
N GLY A 135 6.67 14.55 -11.58
CA GLY A 135 6.14 15.14 -12.80
C GLY A 135 5.56 14.14 -13.80
N GLY A 136 5.35 12.87 -13.42
CA GLY A 136 4.49 11.96 -14.19
C GLY A 136 5.18 10.99 -15.13
N GLN A 137 6.36 10.48 -14.75
CA GLN A 137 7.03 9.40 -15.45
C GLN A 137 6.27 8.08 -15.25
N TYR A 138 6.36 7.16 -16.21
CA TYR A 138 5.72 5.85 -16.09
C TYR A 138 6.37 5.05 -14.95
N SER A 139 5.57 4.29 -14.20
CA SER A 139 5.99 3.34 -13.17
C SER A 139 5.93 1.91 -13.71
N PRO A 140 6.45 0.91 -12.99
CA PRO A 140 6.31 -0.49 -13.40
C PRO A 140 4.86 -1.01 -13.47
N THR A 141 3.89 -0.25 -12.94
CA THR A 141 2.46 -0.57 -13.00
C THR A 141 1.69 0.29 -14.00
N THR A 142 2.33 1.23 -14.69
CA THR A 142 1.70 1.97 -15.79
C THR A 142 1.26 0.99 -16.89
N PRO A 143 -0.03 0.94 -17.25
CA PRO A 143 -0.51 0.03 -18.29
C PRO A 143 0.22 0.21 -19.62
N THR A 144 0.48 -0.89 -20.32
CA THR A 144 1.04 -0.85 -21.68
C THR A 144 0.10 -0.04 -22.59
N GLY A 145 0.68 0.88 -23.37
CA GLY A 145 -0.03 1.82 -24.22
C GLY A 145 -0.39 3.15 -23.55
N ASP A 146 -0.38 3.24 -22.21
CA ASP A 146 -0.69 4.48 -21.51
C ASP A 146 0.44 5.51 -21.60
N ILE A 147 0.05 6.79 -21.62
CA ILE A 147 0.93 7.94 -21.75
C ILE A 147 1.47 8.36 -20.38
N ALA A 148 2.77 8.61 -20.33
CA ALA A 148 3.46 9.30 -19.23
C ALA A 148 4.43 10.35 -19.80
N THR A 149 5.02 11.20 -18.96
CA THR A 149 5.91 12.28 -19.45
C THR A 149 7.20 11.77 -20.10
N THR A 150 7.67 10.60 -19.69
CA THR A 150 8.81 9.89 -20.32
C THR A 150 8.39 8.81 -21.32
N SER A 151 7.09 8.57 -21.48
CA SER A 151 6.49 7.69 -22.50
C SER A 151 5.37 8.42 -23.26
N PRO A 152 5.68 9.53 -23.96
CA PRO A 152 4.68 10.41 -24.57
C PRO A 152 3.89 9.74 -25.72
N TYR A 153 4.36 8.60 -26.21
CA TYR A 153 3.74 7.82 -27.28
C TYR A 153 3.18 6.47 -26.81
N GLY A 154 3.13 6.26 -25.49
CA GLY A 154 2.66 5.03 -24.87
C GLY A 154 3.78 4.24 -24.21
N ASN A 155 3.48 3.64 -23.07
CA ASN A 155 4.37 2.71 -22.39
C ASN A 155 4.47 1.40 -23.19
N ILE A 156 5.68 0.92 -23.43
CA ILE A 156 5.93 -0.36 -24.10
C ILE A 156 6.22 -1.50 -23.12
N ASP A 157 6.49 -1.17 -21.86
CA ASP A 157 6.88 -2.16 -20.86
C ASP A 157 5.69 -3.05 -20.47
N PRO A 158 5.93 -4.35 -20.20
CA PRO A 158 4.93 -5.19 -19.58
C PRO A 158 4.66 -4.73 -18.15
N VAL A 159 3.41 -4.86 -17.73
CA VAL A 159 2.93 -4.34 -16.45
C VAL A 159 3.20 -5.33 -15.32
N PHE A 160 3.81 -4.87 -14.23
CA PHE A 160 3.85 -5.66 -13.00
C PHE A 160 2.47 -5.71 -12.33
N ASP A 161 2.00 -6.93 -12.08
CA ASP A 161 0.93 -7.19 -11.12
C ASP A 161 1.57 -7.35 -9.73
N ILE A 162 1.41 -6.34 -8.86
CA ILE A 162 2.04 -6.29 -7.54
C ILE A 162 1.64 -7.50 -6.68
N CYS A 163 0.37 -7.90 -6.71
CA CYS A 163 -0.12 -9.05 -5.95
C CYS A 163 0.49 -10.36 -6.47
N LYS A 164 0.55 -10.57 -7.79
CA LYS A 164 1.22 -11.75 -8.37
C LYS A 164 2.72 -11.76 -8.05
N LEU A 165 3.38 -10.60 -8.10
CA LEU A 165 4.78 -10.46 -7.70
C LEU A 165 4.98 -10.85 -6.23
N ALA A 166 4.13 -10.36 -5.33
CA ALA A 166 4.19 -10.69 -3.90
C ALA A 166 3.92 -12.18 -3.63
N LEU A 167 2.92 -12.75 -4.30
CA LEU A 167 2.61 -14.19 -4.23
C LEU A 167 3.79 -15.03 -4.69
N GLY A 168 4.37 -14.70 -5.85
CA GLY A 168 5.56 -15.38 -6.38
C GLY A 168 6.80 -15.22 -5.51
N ALA A 169 6.91 -14.11 -4.77
CA ALA A 169 7.99 -13.86 -3.82
C ALA A 169 7.76 -14.48 -2.43
N GLY A 170 6.61 -15.12 -2.19
CA GLY A 170 6.32 -15.85 -0.95
C GLY A 170 5.68 -15.03 0.17
N ALA A 171 5.03 -13.90 -0.13
CA ALA A 171 4.24 -13.18 0.88
C ALA A 171 3.14 -14.09 1.47
N THR A 172 2.84 -13.91 2.75
CA THR A 172 1.90 -14.77 3.50
C THR A 172 0.52 -14.14 3.66
N PHE A 173 0.43 -12.81 3.50
CA PHE A 173 -0.82 -12.09 3.34
C PHE A 173 -0.76 -11.18 2.11
N VAL A 174 -1.69 -11.35 1.17
CA VAL A 174 -1.77 -10.56 -0.08
C VAL A 174 -3.21 -10.15 -0.34
N ALA A 175 -3.47 -8.85 -0.40
CA ALA A 175 -4.78 -8.30 -0.74
C ALA A 175 -4.67 -7.14 -1.73
N ARG A 176 -5.73 -6.94 -2.53
CA ARG A 176 -5.91 -5.78 -3.41
C ARG A 176 -7.30 -5.21 -3.23
N THR A 177 -7.39 -3.88 -3.25
CA THR A 177 -8.66 -3.18 -3.36
C THR A 177 -8.44 -1.80 -4.00
N THR A 178 -9.39 -0.88 -3.85
CA THR A 178 -9.36 0.46 -4.44
C THR A 178 -9.72 1.52 -3.41
N ALA A 179 -9.32 2.75 -3.67
CA ALA A 179 -9.75 3.89 -2.86
C ALA A 179 -11.27 4.12 -2.87
N TYR A 180 -12.00 3.67 -3.91
CA TYR A 180 -13.47 3.73 -3.93
C TYR A 180 -14.09 2.82 -2.87
N HIS A 181 -13.53 1.62 -2.72
CA HIS A 181 -14.00 0.59 -1.79
C HIS A 181 -13.41 0.80 -0.38
N VAL A 182 -13.53 2.01 0.18
CA VAL A 182 -12.83 2.43 1.41
C VAL A 182 -13.11 1.57 2.65
N ILE A 183 -14.32 1.01 2.78
CA ILE A 183 -14.68 0.12 3.89
C ILE A 183 -13.93 -1.21 3.78
N GLU A 184 -13.80 -1.73 2.56
CA GLU A 184 -13.02 -2.93 2.28
C GLU A 184 -11.53 -2.67 2.51
N ALA A 185 -11.01 -1.52 2.05
CA ALA A 185 -9.63 -1.12 2.33
C ALA A 185 -9.32 -1.08 3.83
N GLN A 186 -10.21 -0.48 4.63
CA GLN A 186 -10.06 -0.48 6.08
C GLN A 186 -10.05 -1.91 6.65
N SER A 187 -10.96 -2.78 6.18
CA SER A 187 -11.04 -4.18 6.62
C SER A 187 -9.77 -4.97 6.28
N PHE A 188 -9.23 -4.81 5.07
CA PHE A 188 -8.01 -5.49 4.64
C PHE A 188 -6.78 -4.97 5.38
N ILE A 189 -6.67 -3.66 5.62
CA ILE A 189 -5.61 -3.08 6.44
C ILE A 189 -5.67 -3.65 7.86
N LYS A 190 -6.86 -3.77 8.45
CA LYS A 190 -7.04 -4.35 9.78
C LYS A 190 -6.53 -5.80 9.84
N GLN A 191 -6.99 -6.64 8.91
CA GLN A 191 -6.55 -8.04 8.84
C GLN A 191 -5.04 -8.15 8.59
N ALA A 192 -4.47 -7.27 7.77
CA ALA A 192 -3.03 -7.21 7.51
C ALA A 192 -2.19 -6.77 8.72
N LEU A 193 -2.76 -6.00 9.65
CA LEU A 193 -2.14 -5.58 10.92
C LEU A 193 -2.22 -6.67 12.01
N GLU A 194 -3.26 -7.50 11.96
CA GLU A 194 -3.46 -8.64 12.86
C GLU A 194 -2.66 -9.87 12.41
N HIS A 195 -2.37 -9.97 11.11
CA HIS A 195 -1.60 -11.06 10.51
C HIS A 195 -0.16 -11.09 11.04
N LYS A 196 0.30 -12.25 11.49
CA LYS A 196 1.69 -12.48 11.88
C LYS A 196 2.54 -12.85 10.68
N GLY A 197 3.22 -11.87 10.09
CA GLY A 197 4.11 -12.08 8.95
C GLY A 197 4.05 -10.92 7.96
N PHE A 198 4.71 -11.08 6.82
CA PHE A 198 4.71 -10.03 5.82
C PHE A 198 3.34 -9.93 5.14
N SER A 199 2.71 -8.77 5.29
CA SER A 199 1.42 -8.45 4.69
C SER A 199 1.56 -7.35 3.64
N ILE A 200 0.90 -7.55 2.49
CA ILE A 200 0.75 -6.52 1.47
C ILE A 200 -0.72 -6.24 1.17
N VAL A 201 -1.08 -4.96 1.21
CA VAL A 201 -2.36 -4.44 0.74
C VAL A 201 -2.10 -3.44 -0.38
N GLU A 202 -2.37 -3.84 -1.62
CA GLU A 202 -2.36 -2.93 -2.75
C GLU A 202 -3.69 -2.17 -2.81
N ILE A 203 -3.61 -0.84 -2.85
CA ILE A 203 -4.80 0.00 -2.99
C ILE A 203 -4.65 0.83 -4.27
N MET A 204 -5.47 0.51 -5.27
CA MET A 204 -5.58 1.30 -6.49
C MET A 204 -6.08 2.70 -6.16
N SER A 205 -5.36 3.72 -6.62
CA SER A 205 -5.50 5.10 -6.19
C SER A 205 -5.61 6.06 -7.38
N ALA A 206 -6.51 7.04 -7.30
CA ALA A 206 -6.65 8.03 -8.35
C ALA A 206 -5.54 9.10 -8.26
N CYS A 207 -4.85 9.32 -9.38
CA CYS A 207 -3.97 10.47 -9.60
C CYS A 207 -4.56 11.36 -10.71
N PRO A 208 -5.53 12.23 -10.39
CA PRO A 208 -6.28 12.97 -11.40
C PRO A 208 -5.42 13.98 -12.18
N VAL A 209 -4.48 14.64 -11.49
CA VAL A 209 -3.74 15.78 -12.06
C VAL A 209 -2.66 15.37 -13.06
N ILE A 210 -2.14 14.15 -12.92
CA ILE A 210 -1.04 13.63 -13.74
C ILE A 210 -1.53 12.45 -14.58
N TYR A 211 -1.71 11.26 -13.99
CA TYR A 211 -2.11 10.06 -14.73
C TYR A 211 -3.45 10.23 -15.44
N GLY A 212 -4.48 10.71 -14.72
CA GLY A 212 -5.81 10.90 -15.27
C GLY A 212 -5.83 11.94 -16.39
N ARG A 213 -5.12 13.06 -16.22
CA ARG A 213 -4.98 14.11 -17.24
C ARG A 213 -4.27 13.60 -18.51
N LEU A 214 -3.15 12.90 -18.36
CA LEU A 214 -2.37 12.40 -19.50
C LEU A 214 -3.14 11.33 -20.29
N ASN A 215 -3.90 10.48 -19.59
CA ASN A 215 -4.63 9.35 -20.18
C ASN A 215 -6.13 9.61 -20.38
N LYS A 216 -6.56 10.87 -20.32
CA LYS A 216 -7.96 11.31 -20.55
C LYS A 216 -9.00 10.52 -19.73
N LYS A 217 -8.66 10.17 -18.48
CA LYS A 217 -9.55 9.40 -17.56
C LYS A 217 -10.66 10.24 -16.89
N GLY A 218 -10.81 11.50 -17.29
CA GLY A 218 -11.78 12.43 -16.71
C GLY A 218 -11.31 13.06 -15.40
N ASP A 219 -12.27 13.58 -14.63
CA ASP A 219 -12.04 14.20 -13.33
C ASP A 219 -11.92 13.16 -12.19
N ALA A 220 -11.64 13.63 -10.97
CA ALA A 220 -11.48 12.73 -9.83
C ALA A 220 -12.73 11.85 -9.57
N PRO A 221 -13.98 12.36 -9.60
CA PRO A 221 -15.17 11.53 -9.55
C PRO A 221 -15.27 10.48 -10.68
N ALA A 222 -14.89 10.81 -11.92
CA ALA A 222 -14.89 9.86 -13.03
C ALA A 222 -13.94 8.70 -12.78
N MET A 223 -12.70 8.97 -12.35
CA MET A 223 -11.74 7.92 -12.00
C MET A 223 -12.25 7.02 -10.86
N MET A 224 -12.94 7.61 -9.87
CA MET A 224 -13.54 6.83 -8.78
C MET A 224 -14.70 5.93 -9.27
N ARG A 225 -15.49 6.39 -10.25
CA ARG A 225 -16.53 5.57 -10.91
C ARG A 225 -15.91 4.46 -11.75
N GLU A 226 -14.85 4.74 -12.50
CA GLU A 226 -14.08 3.73 -13.23
C GLU A 226 -13.63 2.61 -12.28
N MET A 227 -13.16 2.97 -11.08
CA MET A 227 -12.79 1.97 -10.08
C MET A 227 -13.96 1.13 -9.58
N LYS A 228 -15.12 1.74 -9.38
CA LYS A 228 -16.34 1.04 -8.99
C LYS A 228 -16.78 0.02 -10.05
N GLU A 229 -16.69 0.40 -11.33
CA GLU A 229 -17.20 -0.38 -12.46
C GLU A 229 -16.25 -1.50 -12.90
N ASN A 230 -14.95 -1.32 -12.66
CA ASN A 230 -13.91 -2.24 -13.15
C ASN A 230 -13.25 -3.10 -12.05
N ALA A 231 -13.42 -2.78 -10.77
CA ALA A 231 -12.91 -3.59 -9.66
C ALA A 231 -13.92 -4.66 -9.21
N LEU A 232 -13.64 -5.93 -9.51
CA LEU A 232 -14.52 -7.05 -9.20
C LEU A 232 -13.98 -7.92 -8.05
N PRO A 233 -14.83 -8.40 -7.13
CA PRO A 233 -14.44 -9.45 -6.18
C PRO A 233 -13.82 -10.64 -6.91
N LEU A 234 -12.85 -11.30 -6.28
CA LEU A 234 -12.17 -12.49 -6.81
C LEU A 234 -13.17 -13.55 -7.30
N GLU A 235 -14.18 -13.85 -6.50
CA GLU A 235 -15.18 -14.89 -6.81
C GLU A 235 -15.94 -14.57 -8.09
N LYS A 236 -16.32 -13.29 -8.26
CA LYS A 236 -17.04 -12.83 -9.46
C LYS A 236 -16.14 -12.75 -10.67
N PHE A 237 -14.86 -12.47 -10.50
CA PHE A 237 -13.91 -12.38 -11.60
C PHE A 237 -13.60 -13.76 -12.20
N ASP A 238 -13.59 -14.80 -11.37
CA ASP A 238 -13.36 -16.17 -11.82
C ASP A 238 -14.52 -16.72 -12.66
N GLU A 239 -15.75 -16.27 -12.40
CA GLU A 239 -16.97 -16.62 -13.14
C GLU A 239 -17.06 -16.00 -14.55
N LEU A 240 -16.28 -14.95 -14.85
CA LEU A 240 -16.35 -14.25 -16.14
C LEU A 240 -15.70 -15.03 -17.28
N ALA A 241 -16.21 -14.86 -18.51
CA ALA A 241 -15.53 -15.32 -19.70
C ALA A 241 -14.21 -14.52 -19.93
N PRO A 242 -13.19 -15.10 -20.59
CA PRO A 242 -11.91 -14.43 -20.81
C PRO A 242 -12.02 -13.03 -21.45
N GLU A 243 -12.97 -12.85 -22.35
CA GLU A 243 -13.23 -11.57 -23.05
C GLU A 243 -13.76 -10.50 -22.10
N GLU A 244 -14.58 -10.90 -21.12
CA GLU A 244 -15.21 -10.01 -20.13
C GLU A 244 -14.23 -9.58 -19.03
N LYS A 245 -13.11 -10.30 -18.88
CA LYS A 245 -12.02 -9.96 -17.94
C LYS A 245 -11.19 -8.78 -18.43
N GLN A 246 -11.26 -8.43 -19.72
CA GLN A 246 -10.45 -7.35 -20.29
C GLN A 246 -10.82 -5.99 -19.66
N GLY A 247 -9.81 -5.27 -19.15
CA GLY A 247 -10.00 -3.98 -18.48
C GLY A 247 -10.60 -4.07 -17.07
N LYS A 248 -10.90 -5.27 -16.58
CA LYS A 248 -11.30 -5.52 -15.19
C LYS A 248 -10.09 -5.89 -14.36
N TYR A 249 -10.15 -5.58 -13.08
CA TYR A 249 -9.12 -5.97 -12.13
C TYR A 249 -9.74 -6.49 -10.84
N ILE A 250 -9.03 -7.41 -10.21
CA ILE A 250 -9.54 -8.18 -9.07
C ILE A 250 -9.36 -7.39 -7.77
N ARG A 251 -10.34 -7.47 -6.87
CA ARG A 251 -10.21 -7.08 -5.47
C ARG A 251 -10.54 -8.26 -4.56
N GLY A 252 -9.88 -8.33 -3.41
CA GLY A 252 -10.01 -9.44 -2.48
C GLY A 252 -8.71 -9.72 -1.73
N ILE A 253 -8.78 -10.72 -0.85
CA ILE A 253 -7.61 -11.34 -0.23
C ILE A 253 -7.25 -12.55 -1.09
N PHE A 254 -6.09 -12.53 -1.72
CA PHE A 254 -5.60 -13.62 -2.58
C PHE A 254 -4.89 -14.71 -1.78
N LYS A 255 -4.31 -14.33 -0.64
CA LYS A 255 -3.58 -15.25 0.23
C LYS A 255 -3.60 -14.72 1.66
N GLN A 256 -3.83 -15.62 2.60
CA GLN A 256 -3.68 -15.40 4.03
C GLN A 256 -3.33 -16.76 4.66
N GLU A 257 -2.06 -16.96 4.97
CA GLU A 257 -1.58 -18.22 5.53
C GLU A 257 -0.71 -17.98 6.76
N ILE A 258 -0.80 -18.89 7.73
CA ILE A 258 0.09 -18.85 8.88
C ILE A 258 1.41 -19.50 8.47
N PHE A 259 2.50 -18.75 8.55
CA PHE A 259 3.85 -19.22 8.31
C PHE A 259 4.75 -18.70 9.43
N PRO A 260 5.81 -19.42 9.84
CA PRO A 260 6.72 -18.94 10.86
C PRO A 260 7.22 -17.51 10.59
N GLU A 261 7.04 -16.64 11.58
CA GLU A 261 7.49 -15.25 11.53
C GLU A 261 9.01 -15.20 11.78
N TYR A 262 9.70 -14.33 11.05
CA TYR A 262 11.16 -14.29 11.04
C TYR A 262 11.80 -13.94 12.38
N THR A 263 11.30 -12.92 13.07
CA THR A 263 11.83 -12.47 14.37
C THR A 263 11.61 -13.53 15.45
N GLU A 264 10.47 -14.21 15.44
CA GLU A 264 10.19 -15.35 16.33
C GLU A 264 11.20 -16.48 16.08
N LYS A 265 11.39 -16.89 14.81
CA LYS A 265 12.36 -17.94 14.43
C LYS A 265 13.81 -17.55 14.77
N TYR A 266 14.16 -16.28 14.59
CA TYR A 266 15.48 -15.79 14.94
C TYR A 266 15.72 -15.81 16.45
N ALA A 267 14.71 -15.42 17.25
CA ALA A 267 14.79 -15.47 18.70
C ALA A 267 14.91 -16.92 19.23
N GLU A 268 14.18 -17.87 18.63
CA GLU A 268 14.32 -19.30 18.95
C GLU A 268 15.75 -19.81 18.74
N LEU A 269 16.38 -19.44 17.62
CA LEU A 269 17.76 -19.81 17.31
C LEU A 269 18.77 -19.19 18.29
N VAL A 270 18.60 -17.91 18.63
CA VAL A 270 19.46 -17.26 19.63
C VAL A 270 19.33 -17.97 20.99
N ALA A 271 18.11 -18.29 21.40
CA ALA A 271 17.85 -18.97 22.66
C ALA A 271 18.40 -20.40 22.70
N SER A 272 18.48 -21.12 21.57
CA SER A 272 19.08 -22.45 21.54
C SER A 272 20.59 -22.41 21.74
N LEU A 273 21.27 -21.39 21.18
CA LEU A 273 22.73 -21.23 21.28
C LEU A 273 23.20 -20.70 22.65
N GLN A 274 22.30 -20.12 23.45
CA GLN A 274 22.61 -19.63 24.80
C GLN A 274 22.43 -20.70 25.90
N ARG A 275 21.89 -21.88 25.55
CA ARG A 275 21.68 -23.00 26.48
C ARG A 275 22.82 -24.00 26.48
N GLU A 276 23.75 -23.89 25.53
CA GLU A 276 25.02 -24.63 25.45
C GLU A 276 26.15 -23.83 26.12
#